data_AF-A0A450WFQ5-F1
#
_entry.id   AF-A0A450WFQ5-F1
#
_cell.length_a   1.000
_cell.length_b   1.000
_cell.length_c   1.000
_cell.angle_alpha   90.00
_cell.angle_beta   90.00
_cell.angle_gamma   90.00
#
_symmetry.space_group_name_H-M   'P 1'
#
loop_
_entity.id
_entity.type
_entity.pdbx_description
1 polymer ?
#
loop_
_entity_poly.entity_id
_entity_poly.type
_entity_poly.pdbx_seq_one_letter_code
_entity_poly.pdbx_strand_id
1 'polypeptide(L)' 'MLENDIFEQWLAAEAERVLAKLKNSEIITHDDKLIIVLKGQTNHFQHLDVELRQEMVALRRDMDRRWSSEIGVS' A
#
# COMPACT_ATOMS: atom_id res chain seq x y z
N MET A 1 -0.24 14.50 0.99
CA MET A 1 -1.16 13.77 0.09
C MET A 1 -2.57 14.22 0.47
N LEU A 2 -3.48 14.36 -0.51
CA LEU A 2 -4.81 14.97 -0.34
C LEU A 2 -5.40 14.71 1.05
N GLU A 3 -5.55 15.77 1.84
CA GLU A 3 -5.80 15.80 3.30
C GLU A 3 -7.18 15.27 3.72
N ASN A 4 -7.80 14.40 2.92
CA ASN A 4 -9.07 13.79 3.26
C ASN A 4 -9.08 12.37 2.72
N ASP A 5 -8.95 11.40 3.60
CA ASP A 5 -9.06 9.95 3.33
C ASP A 5 -10.45 9.54 2.79
N ILE A 6 -11.26 10.49 2.30
CA ILE A 6 -12.57 10.29 1.68
C ILE A 6 -12.50 9.19 0.62
N PHE A 7 -11.47 9.21 -0.24
CA PHE A 7 -11.34 8.19 -1.29
C PHE A 7 -11.06 6.80 -0.70
N GLU A 8 -10.18 6.70 0.29
CA GLU A 8 -9.86 5.42 0.95
C GLU A 8 -11.06 4.88 1.73
N GLN A 9 -11.77 5.74 2.46
CA GLN A 9 -12.97 5.39 3.21
C GLN A 9 -14.10 4.95 2.27
N TRP A 10 -14.32 5.69 1.17
CA TRP A 10 -15.31 5.32 0.17
C TRP A 10 -14.96 3.98 -0.50
N LEU A 11 -13.70 3.81 -0.92
CA LEU A 11 -13.25 2.57 -1.56
C LEU A 11 -13.34 1.37 -0.61
N ALA A 12 -13.07 1.56 0.69
CA ALA A 12 -13.23 0.52 1.70
C ALA A 12 -14.71 0.12 1.87
N ALA A 13 -15.62 1.08 2.01
CA ALA A 13 -17.05 0.81 2.13
C ALA A 13 -17.60 0.09 0.89
N GLU A 14 -17.18 0.51 -0.30
CA GLU A 14 -17.63 -0.09 -1.55
C GLU A 14 -17.05 -1.50 -1.76
N ALA A 15 -15.80 -1.74 -1.35
CA ALA A 15 -15.20 -3.07 -1.37
C ALA A 15 -15.95 -4.04 -0.45
N GLU A 16 -16.37 -3.63 0.73
CA GLU A 16 -17.21 -4.45 1.63
C GLU A 16 -18.57 -4.76 1.01
N ARG A 17 -19.20 -3.78 0.36
CA ARG A 17 -20.46 -3.99 -0.38
C ARG A 17 -20.29 -5.05 -1.47
N VAL A 18 -19.21 -4.98 -2.26
CA VAL A 18 -18.92 -5.95 -3.33
C VAL A 18 -18.57 -7.32 -2.76
N LEU A 19 -17.83 -7.37 -1.64
CA LEU A 19 -17.50 -8.62 -0.96
C LEU A 19 -18.75 -9.34 -0.43
N ALA A 20 -19.73 -8.60 0.11
CA ALA A 20 -21.00 -9.16 0.54
C ALA A 20 -21.75 -9.81 -0.64
N LYS A 21 -21.83 -9.13 -1.79
CA LYS A 21 -22.41 -9.70 -3.02
C LYS A 21 -21.73 -10.99 -3.44
N LEU A 22 -20.39 -11.02 -3.43
CA LEU A 22 -19.61 -12.21 -3.77
C LEU A 22 -19.94 -13.38 -2.82
N LYS A 23 -19.98 -13.13 -1.51
CA LYS A 23 -20.33 -14.14 -0.49
C LYS A 23 -21.74 -14.69 -0.68
N ASN A 24 -22.66 -13.84 -1.11
CA ASN A 24 -24.06 -14.20 -1.36
C ASN A 24 -24.32 -14.80 -2.75
N SER A 25 -23.27 -14.95 -3.58
CA SER A 25 -23.40 -15.39 -4.98
C SER A 25 -24.32 -14.51 -5.84
N GLU A 26 -24.39 -13.22 -5.54
CA GLU A 26 -25.11 -12.22 -6.33
C GLU A 26 -24.35 -11.90 -7.64
N ILE A 27 -25.06 -11.37 -8.63
CA ILE A 27 -24.46 -10.95 -9.89
C ILE A 27 -23.51 -9.77 -9.66
N ILE A 28 -22.27 -9.93 -10.09
CA ILE A 28 -21.22 -8.91 -10.03
C ILE A 28 -21.27 -8.06 -11.31
N THR A 29 -21.57 -6.77 -11.15
CA THR A 29 -21.64 -5.82 -12.27
C THR A 29 -20.25 -5.46 -12.78
N HIS A 30 -20.17 -4.69 -13.87
CA HIS A 30 -18.89 -4.15 -14.34
C HIS A 30 -18.27 -3.19 -13.31
N ASP A 31 -19.08 -2.32 -12.70
CA ASP A 31 -18.63 -1.37 -11.68
C ASP A 31 -18.12 -2.10 -10.43
N ASP A 32 -18.79 -3.17 -10.00
CA ASP A 32 -18.31 -4.02 -8.89
C ASP A 32 -16.90 -4.58 -9.19
N LYS A 33 -16.60 -4.95 -10.45
CA LYS A 33 -15.26 -5.39 -10.86
C LYS A 33 -14.22 -4.26 -10.82
N LEU A 34 -14.61 -3.05 -11.21
CA LEU A 34 -13.72 -1.89 -11.13
C LEU A 34 -13.29 -1.62 -9.68
N ILE A 35 -14.22 -1.73 -8.73
CA ILE A 35 -13.93 -1.61 -7.30
C ILE A 35 -12.95 -2.67 -6.81
N ILE A 36 -13.11 -3.93 -7.24
CA ILE A 36 -12.18 -5.02 -6.90
C ILE A 36 -10.76 -4.69 -7.39
N VAL A 37 -10.62 -4.22 -8.63
CA VAL A 37 -9.32 -3.85 -9.21
C VAL A 37 -8.69 -2.70 -8.43
N LEU A 38 -9.45 -1.62 -8.18
CA LEU A 38 -8.97 -0.46 -7.41
C LEU A 38 -8.52 -0.84 -5.99
N LYS A 39 -9.27 -1.72 -5.31
CA LYS A 39 -8.90 -2.20 -3.98
C LYS A 39 -7.65 -3.08 -4.01
N GLY A 40 -7.49 -3.94 -5.02
CA GLY A 40 -6.28 -4.72 -5.21
C GLY A 40 -5.03 -3.86 -5.45
N GLN A 41 -5.17 -2.79 -6.24
CA GLN A 41 -4.07 -1.88 -6.57
C GLN A 41 -3.64 -1.00 -5.38
N THR A 42 -4.60 -0.48 -4.60
CA THR A 42 -4.28 0.33 -3.41
C THR A 42 -3.46 -0.46 -2.38
N ASN A 43 -3.78 -1.74 -2.16
CA ASN A 43 -2.98 -2.61 -1.32
C ASN A 43 -1.55 -2.79 -1.86
N HIS A 44 -1.37 -2.86 -3.19
CA HIS A 44 -0.04 -3.01 -3.79
C HIS A 44 0.80 -1.73 -3.66
N PHE A 45 0.21 -0.54 -3.81
CA PHE A 45 0.91 0.73 -3.60
C PHE A 45 1.38 0.92 -2.16
N GLN A 46 0.56 0.53 -1.17
CA GLN A 46 0.98 0.56 0.23
C GLN A 46 2.18 -0.36 0.49
N HIS A 47 2.20 -1.55 -0.13
CA HIS A 47 3.33 -2.46 0.00
C HIS A 47 4.61 -1.89 -0.62
N LEU A 48 4.52 -1.34 -1.84
CA LEU A 48 5.65 -0.70 -2.52
C LEU A 48 6.24 0.48 -1.71
N ASP A 49 5.42 1.29 -1.05
CA ASP A 49 5.92 2.38 -0.19
C ASP A 49 6.71 1.84 1.02
N VAL A 50 6.24 0.74 1.62
CA VAL A 50 6.93 0.11 2.74
C VAL A 50 8.27 -0.49 2.32
N GLU A 51 8.31 -1.23 1.21
CA GLU A 51 9.55 -1.81 0.67
C GLU A 51 10.58 -0.72 0.35
N LEU A 52 10.16 0.33 -0.36
CA LEU A 52 11.05 1.45 -0.71
C LEU A 52 11.62 2.15 0.53
N ARG A 53 10.79 2.37 1.57
CA ARG A 53 11.27 2.93 2.84
C ARG A 53 12.30 2.02 3.51
N GLN A 54 12.09 0.70 3.49
CA GLN A 54 13.04 -0.25 4.07
C GLN A 54 14.37 -0.24 3.33
N GLU A 55 14.36 -0.20 2.00
CA GLU A 55 15.57 -0.08 1.18
C GLU A 55 16.33 1.22 1.49
N MET A 56 15.63 2.35 1.60
CA MET A 56 16.25 3.64 1.95
C MET A 56 16.88 3.61 3.35
N VAL A 57 16.25 2.96 4.32
CA VAL A 57 16.82 2.77 5.66
C VAL A 57 18.06 1.87 5.62
N ALA A 58 18.03 0.80 4.83
CA ALA A 58 19.18 -0.09 4.66
C ALA A 58 20.37 0.64 4.02
N LEU A 59 20.12 1.38 2.94
CA LEU A 59 21.12 2.23 2.27
C LEU A 59 21.77 3.21 3.25
N ARG A 60 20.97 3.91 4.06
CA ARG A 60 21.49 4.84 5.07
C ARG A 60 22.37 4.14 6.09
N ARG A 61 21.96 2.98 6.62
CA ARG A 61 22.75 2.21 7.60
C ARG A 61 24.07 1.74 7.02
N ASP A 62 24.07 1.30 5.76
CA ASP A 62 25.29 0.85 5.10
C ASP A 62 26.26 2.01 4.85
N MET A 63 25.74 3.19 4.50
CA MET A 63 26.54 4.42 4.43
C MET A 63 27.12 4.82 5.79
N ASP A 64 26.31 4.80 6.85
CA ASP A 64 26.76 5.13 8.22
C ASP A 64 27.86 4.16 8.70
N ARG A 65 27.75 2.85 8.40
CA ARG A 65 28.80 1.87 8.70
C ARG A 65 30.08 2.14 7.90
N ARG A 66 29.96 2.39 6.60
CA ARG A 66 31.11 2.68 5.74
C ARG A 66 31.84 3.94 6.21
N TRP A 67 31.11 5.01 6.48
CA TRP A 67 31.69 6.21 7.05
C TRP A 67 32.35 5.91 8.38
N SER A 68 31.68 5.30 9.35
CA SER A 68 32.29 4.96 10.65
C SER A 68 33.58 4.14 10.50
N SER A 69 33.63 3.21 9.54
CA SER A 69 34.82 2.43 9.23
C SER A 69 35.94 3.23 8.55
N GLU A 70 35.59 4.25 7.76
CA GLU A 70 36.55 5.14 7.08
C GLU A 70 37.13 6.22 8.01
N ILE A 71 36.36 6.73 8.97
CA ILE A 71 36.82 7.76 9.93
C ILE A 71 37.41 7.18 11.23
N GLY A 72 37.45 5.86 11.40
CA GLY A 72 38.14 5.20 12.51
C GLY A 72 37.58 5.56 13.89
N VAL A 73 36.28 5.88 13.99
CA VAL A 73 35.59 6.09 15.27
C VAL A 73 34.97 4.76 15.67
N SER A 74 35.67 4.02 16.54
CA SER A 74 35.20 2.77 17.16
C SER A 74 34.49 3.03 18.49
#